data_AF-W4S1L2-F1
#
_entry.id   AF-W4S1L2-F1
#
_cell.length_a   1.000
_cell.length_b   1.000
_cell.length_c   1.000
_cell.angle_alpha   90.00
_cell.angle_beta   90.00
_cell.angle_gamma   90.00
#
_symmetry.space_group_name_H-M   'P 1'
#
loop_
_entity.id
_entity.type
_entity.pdbx_description
1 polymer ?
#
loop_
_entity_poly.entity_id
_entity_poly.type
_entity_poly.pdbx_seq_one_letter_code
_entity_poly.pdbx_strand_id
1 'polypeptide(L)'
;MDVPHTHWVQVALIVAMMGAAIVVAVSGVEKGVRWMSDINMLLAIALLLFMLFAGPTQYLLNTLIQNLGDYLGSVVNKSFDAYAYGGRSDWLGNWTVFYWAWWIGWAPFVGLFIARISRGRTIREFVLGVLLIPLGFTLAWLSIFGNSALDQLLHHGQGALAQQAIDAPQTVLYSLLQSYPWSRTVITVTVAISFVFFVTSADSGTVVLSTLSSHGGEPHDDGPRWLRVFWGVLTAVVTGGLLLAGSMDALKSAVVLASLPFSAVLLLMAWGLSRALSEESQRKRAQLYSPSPLIGQSRHHRGWRQRLGQAMHFPARDEVYRFMHDQVRPAIEAVTAQLQEEGWKVSSRIDDGDMEISVDHGEQQGFRYQVVMRGYLTPSFVAQRFRNQRYYRAEVYLYEGSQDYDLVGYSREQIINDIIDQYERHLQFLHLTR
;
A
#
# COMPACT_ATOMS: atom_id res chain seq x y z
N MET A 1 26.79 -37.24 -17.22
CA MET A 1 26.43 -38.09 -16.08
C MET A 1 24.96 -38.45 -16.28
N ASP A 2 24.68 -39.67 -16.72
CA ASP A 2 23.31 -40.15 -16.93
C ASP A 2 22.75 -40.64 -15.58
N VAL A 3 22.23 -39.69 -14.80
CA VAL A 3 21.49 -40.02 -13.59
C VAL A 3 20.06 -40.39 -14.01
N PRO A 4 19.54 -41.57 -13.65
CA PRO A 4 18.19 -41.99 -14.06
C PRO A 4 17.10 -41.07 -13.52
N HIS A 5 16.14 -40.69 -14.37
CA HIS A 5 14.90 -40.01 -13.96
C HIS A 5 13.97 -40.99 -13.22
N THR A 6 14.32 -41.33 -11.98
CA THR A 6 13.54 -42.23 -11.11
C THR A 6 13.02 -41.48 -9.89
N HIS A 7 11.88 -41.95 -9.34
CA HIS A 7 11.30 -41.35 -8.14
C HIS A 7 12.29 -41.29 -6.97
N TRP A 8 13.18 -42.29 -6.85
CA TRP A 8 14.21 -42.32 -5.81
C TRP A 8 15.22 -41.18 -5.92
N VAL A 9 15.66 -40.84 -7.14
CA VAL A 9 16.56 -39.70 -7.36
C VAL A 9 15.86 -38.39 -7.02
N GLN A 10 14.59 -38.23 -7.42
CA GLN A 10 13.81 -37.03 -7.12
C GLN A 10 13.58 -36.85 -5.60
N VAL A 11 13.25 -37.93 -4.89
CA VAL A 11 13.12 -37.91 -3.42
C VAL A 11 14.46 -37.57 -2.75
N ALA A 12 15.56 -38.17 -3.21
CA ALA A 12 16.89 -37.85 -2.68
C ALA A 12 17.26 -36.38 -2.88
N LEU A 13 16.93 -35.81 -4.04
CA LEU A 13 17.13 -34.37 -4.31
C LEU A 13 16.26 -33.50 -3.41
N ILE A 14 14.97 -33.83 -3.21
CA ILE A 14 14.11 -33.09 -2.27
C ILE A 14 14.70 -33.11 -0.87
N VAL A 15 15.11 -34.28 -0.37
CA VAL A 15 15.69 -34.42 0.96
C VAL A 15 16.99 -33.60 1.08
N ALA A 16 17.85 -33.63 0.07
CA ALA A 16 19.08 -32.86 0.06
C ALA A 16 18.81 -31.34 0.04
N MET A 17 17.92 -30.87 -0.85
CA MET A 17 17.59 -29.46 -1.00
C MET A 17 16.86 -28.90 0.23
N MET A 18 15.88 -29.64 0.76
CA MET A 18 15.17 -29.26 1.98
C MET A 18 16.06 -29.36 3.22
N GLY A 19 16.95 -30.35 3.29
CA GLY A 19 17.96 -30.45 4.34
C GLY A 19 18.86 -29.21 4.36
N ALA A 20 19.36 -28.79 3.19
CA ALA A 20 20.12 -27.56 3.06
C ALA A 20 19.32 -26.33 3.52
N ALA A 21 18.06 -26.19 3.08
CA ALA A 21 17.18 -25.09 3.49
C ALA A 21 16.92 -25.06 5.01
N ILE A 22 16.69 -26.21 5.64
CA ILE A 22 16.49 -26.32 7.09
C ILE A 22 17.76 -25.92 7.85
N VAL A 23 18.93 -26.41 7.41
CA VAL A 23 20.21 -26.03 8.02
C VAL A 23 20.40 -24.52 7.95
N VAL A 24 20.11 -23.92 6.80
CA VAL A 24 20.16 -22.46 6.62
C VAL A 24 19.19 -21.76 7.60
N ALA A 25 17.93 -22.19 7.65
CA ALA A 25 16.90 -21.59 8.51
C ALA A 25 17.19 -21.66 10.01
N VAL A 26 17.88 -22.71 10.46
CA VAL A 26 18.23 -22.91 11.87
C VAL A 26 19.54 -22.24 12.25
N SER A 27 20.49 -22.19 11.31
CA SER A 27 21.85 -21.66 11.53
C SER A 27 21.86 -20.14 11.77
N GLY A 28 20.84 -19.40 11.33
CA GLY A 28 20.77 -17.96 11.49
C GLY A 28 21.89 -17.22 10.72
N VAL A 29 22.40 -17.82 9.65
CA VAL A 29 23.45 -17.24 8.79
C VAL A 29 22.84 -16.17 7.86
N GLU A 30 22.19 -15.18 8.46
CA GLU A 30 21.46 -14.12 7.74
C GLU A 30 22.34 -13.38 6.74
N LYS A 31 23.63 -13.15 7.09
CA LYS A 31 24.61 -12.53 6.20
C LYS A 31 24.94 -13.39 4.97
N GLY A 32 25.09 -14.71 5.15
CA GLY A 32 25.43 -15.62 4.06
C GLY A 32 24.24 -15.84 3.13
N VAL A 33 23.03 -15.96 3.68
CA VAL A 33 21.79 -16.06 2.88
C VAL A 33 21.57 -14.80 2.07
N ARG A 34 21.75 -13.62 2.67
CA ARG A 34 21.61 -12.35 1.95
C ARG A 34 22.61 -12.25 0.81
N TRP A 35 23.88 -12.56 1.06
CA TRP A 35 24.92 -12.53 0.02
C TRP A 35 24.65 -13.54 -1.11
N MET A 36 24.22 -14.76 -0.78
CA MET A 36 23.83 -15.76 -1.78
C MET A 36 22.63 -15.29 -2.61
N SER A 37 21.62 -14.67 -1.98
CA SER A 37 20.45 -14.13 -2.66
C SER A 37 20.81 -12.96 -3.59
N ASP A 38 21.68 -12.05 -3.15
CA ASP A 38 22.14 -10.90 -3.95
C ASP A 38 22.92 -11.36 -5.19
N ILE A 39 23.84 -12.32 -5.01
CA ILE A 39 24.55 -12.94 -6.13
C ILE A 39 23.58 -13.68 -7.04
N ASN A 40 22.61 -14.39 -6.48
CA ASN A 40 21.64 -15.13 -7.28
C ASN A 40 20.79 -14.19 -8.15
N MET A 41 20.38 -13.05 -7.61
CA MET A 41 19.67 -12.01 -8.36
C MET A 41 20.56 -11.43 -9.46
N LEU A 42 21.84 -11.15 -9.17
CA LEU A 42 22.80 -10.69 -10.17
C LEU A 42 22.98 -11.73 -11.29
N LEU A 43 23.09 -13.01 -10.95
CA LEU A 43 23.22 -14.11 -11.92
C LEU A 43 21.95 -14.27 -12.76
N ALA A 44 20.76 -14.10 -12.18
CA ALA A 44 19.50 -14.13 -12.91
C ALA A 44 19.40 -12.95 -13.91
N ILE A 45 19.80 -11.74 -13.49
CA ILE A 45 19.89 -10.58 -14.40
C ILE A 45 20.92 -10.83 -15.49
N ALA A 46 22.10 -11.37 -15.15
CA ALA A 46 23.13 -11.71 -16.11
C ALA A 46 22.66 -12.76 -17.11
N LEU A 47 21.88 -13.75 -16.68
CA LEU A 47 21.28 -14.76 -17.54
C LEU A 47 20.23 -14.15 -18.49
N LEU A 48 19.40 -13.23 -18.00
CA LEU A 48 18.44 -12.50 -18.83
C LEU A 48 19.15 -11.64 -19.89
N LEU A 49 20.21 -10.93 -19.50
CA LEU A 49 21.03 -10.15 -20.43
C LEU A 49 21.77 -11.04 -21.43
N PHE A 50 22.29 -12.20 -20.98
CA PHE A 50 22.89 -13.19 -21.85
C PHE A 50 21.90 -13.65 -22.92
N MET A 51 20.68 -14.03 -22.53
CA MET A 51 19.64 -14.44 -23.50
C MET A 51 19.31 -13.32 -24.49
N LEU A 52 19.24 -12.06 -24.01
CA LEU A 52 18.97 -10.90 -24.86
C LEU A 52 20.05 -10.68 -25.92
N PHE A 53 21.33 -10.77 -25.55
CA PHE A 53 22.46 -10.46 -26.45
C PHE A 53 22.95 -11.66 -27.26
N ALA A 54 22.80 -12.89 -26.75
CA ALA A 54 23.14 -14.10 -27.45
C ALA A 54 22.02 -14.57 -28.41
N GLY A 55 20.79 -14.10 -28.20
CA GLY A 55 19.65 -14.30 -29.10
C GLY A 55 19.48 -13.17 -30.12
N PRO A 56 18.38 -13.16 -30.89
CA PRO A 56 18.08 -12.10 -31.86
C PRO A 56 17.66 -10.81 -31.14
N THR A 57 18.64 -10.02 -30.67
CA THR A 57 18.43 -8.87 -29.77
C THR A 57 17.38 -7.88 -30.28
N GLN A 58 17.43 -7.50 -31.57
CA GLN A 58 16.47 -6.56 -32.14
C GLN A 58 15.04 -7.11 -32.08
N TYR A 59 14.85 -8.40 -32.38
CA TYR A 59 13.55 -9.05 -32.29
C TYR A 59 13.05 -9.09 -30.83
N LEU A 60 13.93 -9.44 -29.88
CA LEU A 60 13.58 -9.50 -28.46
C LEU A 60 13.22 -8.13 -27.87
N LEU A 61 13.91 -7.06 -28.27
CA LEU A 61 13.57 -5.69 -27.85
C LEU A 61 12.25 -5.22 -28.46
N ASN A 62 12.02 -5.49 -29.75
CA ASN A 62 10.77 -5.14 -30.42
C ASN A 62 9.58 -5.87 -29.78
N THR A 63 9.72 -7.18 -29.54
CA THR A 63 8.66 -7.99 -28.92
C THR A 63 8.45 -7.64 -27.44
N LEU A 64 9.47 -7.18 -26.71
CA LEU A 64 9.29 -6.66 -25.36
C LEU A 64 8.37 -5.43 -25.33
N ILE A 65 8.59 -4.48 -26.24
CA ILE A 65 7.74 -3.28 -26.37
C ILE A 65 6.32 -3.69 -26.79
N GLN A 66 6.20 -4.62 -27.75
CA GLN A 66 4.91 -5.12 -28.20
C GLN A 66 4.14 -5.83 -27.08
N ASN A 67 4.79 -6.74 -26.35
CA ASN A 67 4.19 -7.44 -25.21
C ASN A 67 3.71 -6.47 -24.12
N LEU A 68 4.44 -5.38 -23.87
CA LEU A 68 4.01 -4.34 -22.94
C LEU A 68 2.72 -3.66 -23.43
N GLY A 69 2.68 -3.28 -24.71
CA GLY A 69 1.48 -2.70 -25.34
C GLY A 69 0.28 -3.65 -25.27
N ASP A 70 0.49 -4.92 -25.61
CA ASP A 70 -0.52 -5.97 -25.59
C ASP A 70 -1.04 -6.23 -24.17
N TYR A 71 -0.15 -6.24 -23.16
CA TYR A 71 -0.54 -6.37 -21.76
C TYR A 71 -1.43 -5.20 -21.32
N LEU A 72 -1.01 -3.96 -21.58
CA LEU A 72 -1.76 -2.76 -21.21
C LEU A 72 -3.10 -2.67 -21.93
N GLY A 73 -3.15 -3.03 -23.21
CA GLY A 73 -4.38 -3.02 -24.01
C GLY A 73 -5.36 -4.13 -23.64
N SER A 74 -4.87 -5.29 -23.20
CA SER A 74 -5.71 -6.46 -22.93
C SER A 74 -6.06 -6.69 -21.45
N VAL A 75 -5.44 -5.95 -20.51
CA VAL A 75 -5.61 -6.18 -19.07
C VAL A 75 -7.08 -6.18 -18.65
N VAL A 76 -7.87 -5.20 -19.08
CA VAL A 76 -9.30 -5.11 -18.72
C VAL A 76 -10.06 -6.32 -19.24
N ASN A 77 -9.95 -6.64 -20.53
CA ASN A 77 -10.66 -7.79 -21.10
C ASN A 77 -10.25 -9.10 -20.44
N LYS A 78 -8.95 -9.35 -20.26
CA LYS A 78 -8.44 -10.58 -19.63
C LYS A 78 -8.83 -10.70 -18.16
N SER A 79 -8.98 -9.59 -17.43
CA SER A 79 -9.42 -9.61 -16.03
C SER A 79 -10.87 -10.06 -15.85
N PHE A 80 -11.73 -9.85 -16.84
CA PHE A 80 -13.16 -10.18 -16.77
C PHE A 80 -13.57 -11.36 -17.67
N ASP A 81 -12.65 -11.92 -18.45
CA ASP A 81 -12.94 -13.06 -19.32
C ASP A 81 -13.09 -14.37 -18.53
N ALA A 82 -14.35 -14.72 -18.27
CA ALA A 82 -14.73 -15.99 -17.63
C ALA A 82 -15.05 -17.09 -18.65
N TYR A 83 -14.78 -16.89 -19.95
CA TYR A 83 -15.07 -17.86 -21.02
C TYR A 83 -16.55 -18.31 -21.09
N ALA A 84 -17.49 -17.43 -20.70
CA ALA A 84 -18.90 -17.76 -20.48
C ALA A 84 -19.68 -18.23 -21.73
N TYR A 85 -19.23 -17.89 -22.94
CA TYR A 85 -19.95 -18.13 -24.20
C TYR A 85 -19.35 -19.23 -25.07
N GLY A 86 -18.82 -20.30 -24.46
CA GLY A 86 -18.25 -21.46 -25.18
C GLY A 86 -16.73 -21.53 -25.19
N GLY A 87 -16.08 -20.97 -24.16
CA GLY A 87 -14.64 -20.98 -24.06
C GLY A 87 -14.04 -22.20 -23.34
N ARG A 88 -12.71 -22.24 -23.33
CA ARG A 88 -11.90 -23.30 -22.72
C ARG A 88 -11.90 -23.16 -21.19
N SER A 89 -12.98 -23.57 -20.51
CA SER A 89 -13.06 -23.56 -19.04
C SER A 89 -11.86 -24.28 -18.39
N ASP A 90 -11.39 -25.36 -19.00
CA ASP A 90 -10.22 -26.09 -18.54
C ASP A 90 -8.93 -25.27 -18.65
N TRP A 91 -8.84 -24.38 -19.65
CA TRP A 91 -7.73 -23.45 -19.75
C TRP A 91 -7.77 -22.42 -18.62
N LEU A 92 -8.96 -21.89 -18.31
CA LEU A 92 -9.14 -20.93 -17.22
C LEU A 92 -8.73 -21.55 -15.87
N GLY A 93 -9.13 -22.80 -15.62
CA GLY A 93 -8.73 -23.57 -14.44
C GLY A 93 -7.23 -23.83 -14.36
N ASN A 94 -6.63 -24.29 -15.46
CA ASN A 94 -5.23 -24.70 -15.50
C ASN A 94 -4.21 -23.56 -15.48
N TRP A 95 -4.64 -22.33 -15.83
CA TRP A 95 -3.79 -21.15 -15.92
C TRP A 95 -4.26 -20.05 -14.98
N THR A 96 -5.27 -19.28 -15.36
CA THR A 96 -5.66 -18.06 -14.64
C THR A 96 -6.08 -18.34 -13.19
N VAL A 97 -7.00 -19.27 -12.97
CA VAL A 97 -7.50 -19.59 -11.63
C VAL A 97 -6.42 -20.25 -10.79
N PHE A 98 -5.63 -21.15 -11.38
CA PHE A 98 -4.48 -21.76 -10.71
C PHE A 98 -3.46 -20.69 -10.24
N TYR A 99 -3.04 -19.77 -11.11
CA TYR A 99 -2.11 -18.72 -10.71
C TYR A 99 -2.71 -17.76 -9.68
N TRP A 100 -4.00 -17.41 -9.79
CA TRP A 100 -4.64 -16.62 -8.73
C TRP A 100 -4.62 -17.33 -7.38
N ALA A 101 -4.99 -18.61 -7.34
CA ALA A 101 -4.90 -19.40 -6.13
C ALA A 101 -3.46 -19.48 -5.60
N TRP A 102 -2.50 -19.76 -6.48
CA TRP A 102 -1.08 -19.81 -6.13
C TRP A 102 -0.62 -18.51 -5.44
N TRP A 103 -0.92 -17.35 -6.05
CA TRP A 103 -0.54 -16.05 -5.49
C TRP A 103 -1.25 -15.74 -4.18
N ILE A 104 -2.53 -16.11 -4.04
CA ILE A 104 -3.29 -15.98 -2.78
C ILE A 104 -2.65 -16.82 -1.68
N GLY A 105 -2.30 -18.08 -1.98
CA GLY A 105 -1.63 -18.97 -1.02
C GLY A 105 -0.26 -18.44 -0.56
N TRP A 106 0.44 -17.70 -1.42
CA TRP A 106 1.73 -17.08 -1.11
C TRP A 106 1.61 -15.70 -0.45
N ALA A 107 0.44 -15.07 -0.46
CA ALA A 107 0.25 -13.71 0.03
C ALA A 107 0.71 -13.48 1.49
N PRO A 108 0.49 -14.40 2.47
CA PRO A 108 0.96 -14.20 3.84
C PRO A 108 2.49 -14.15 3.94
N PHE A 109 3.12 -15.09 3.22
CA PHE A 109 4.56 -15.24 3.17
C PHE A 109 5.22 -13.99 2.57
N VAL A 110 4.77 -13.62 1.36
CA VAL A 110 5.29 -12.47 0.64
C VAL A 110 4.96 -11.16 1.37
N GLY A 111 3.75 -11.03 1.90
CA GLY A 111 3.29 -9.85 2.62
C GLY A 111 4.14 -9.52 3.84
N LEU A 112 4.47 -10.53 4.67
CA LEU A 112 5.31 -10.33 5.85
C LEU A 112 6.75 -9.95 5.47
N PHE A 113 7.30 -10.61 4.44
CA PHE A 113 8.65 -10.29 3.95
C PHE A 113 8.73 -8.84 3.43
N ILE A 114 7.80 -8.44 2.56
CA ILE A 114 7.79 -7.10 1.99
C ILE A 114 7.55 -6.06 3.10
N ALA A 115 6.67 -6.33 4.07
CA ALA A 115 6.44 -5.44 5.20
C ALA A 115 7.72 -5.18 6.01
N ARG A 116 8.53 -6.22 6.27
CA ARG A 116 9.79 -6.11 7.02
C ARG A 116 10.81 -5.21 6.31
N ILE A 117 10.96 -5.36 4.99
CA ILE A 117 11.94 -4.56 4.21
C ILE A 117 11.44 -3.15 3.83
N SER A 118 10.16 -2.86 4.07
CA SER A 118 9.53 -1.59 3.70
C SER A 118 9.36 -0.60 4.86
N ARG A 119 9.99 -0.85 6.01
CA ARG A 119 9.93 0.04 7.18
C ARG A 119 10.46 1.43 6.83
N GLY A 120 9.67 2.46 7.16
CA GLY A 120 10.02 3.87 6.92
C GLY A 120 9.65 4.40 5.53
N ARG A 121 9.04 3.59 4.67
CA ARG A 121 8.49 4.04 3.38
C ARG A 121 7.09 4.61 3.55
N THR A 122 6.73 5.57 2.70
CA THR A 122 5.33 5.99 2.59
C THR A 122 4.50 4.89 1.93
N ILE A 123 3.19 4.86 2.20
CA ILE A 123 2.27 3.89 1.57
C ILE A 123 2.35 3.99 0.04
N ARG A 124 2.49 5.20 -0.51
CA ARG A 124 2.61 5.41 -1.96
C ARG A 124 3.86 4.77 -2.54
N GLU A 125 5.03 5.01 -1.94
CA GLU A 125 6.29 4.41 -2.36
C GLU A 125 6.25 2.88 -2.26
N PHE A 126 5.67 2.38 -1.17
CA PHE A 126 5.47 0.95 -0.96
C PHE A 126 4.64 0.33 -2.10
N VAL A 127 3.44 0.87 -2.37
CA VAL A 127 2.55 0.32 -3.40
C VAL A 127 3.19 0.38 -4.78
N LEU A 128 3.77 1.52 -5.16
CA LEU A 128 4.42 1.65 -6.47
C LEU A 128 5.63 0.74 -6.61
N GLY A 129 6.48 0.65 -5.58
CA GLY A 129 7.66 -0.21 -5.61
C GLY A 129 7.31 -1.69 -5.73
N VAL A 130 6.35 -2.16 -4.93
CA VAL A 130 5.90 -3.56 -4.91
C VAL A 130 5.19 -3.95 -6.20
N LEU A 131 4.48 -3.03 -6.85
CA LEU A 131 3.81 -3.31 -8.12
C LEU A 131 4.77 -3.22 -9.31
N LEU A 132 5.52 -2.14 -9.45
CA LEU A 132 6.25 -1.82 -10.69
C LEU A 132 7.56 -2.60 -10.83
N ILE A 133 8.31 -2.81 -9.75
CA ILE A 133 9.63 -3.47 -9.82
C ILE A 133 9.47 -4.95 -10.24
N PRO A 134 8.62 -5.76 -9.57
CA PRO A 134 8.43 -7.16 -9.97
C PRO A 134 7.73 -7.30 -11.32
N LEU A 135 6.78 -6.40 -11.64
CA LEU A 135 6.13 -6.37 -12.94
C LEU A 135 7.15 -6.18 -14.07
N GLY A 136 8.03 -5.18 -13.94
CA GLY A 136 9.05 -4.90 -14.96
C GLY A 136 9.99 -6.09 -15.18
N PHE A 137 10.48 -6.70 -14.09
CA PHE A 137 11.32 -7.90 -14.18
C PHE A 137 10.57 -9.08 -14.83
N THR A 138 9.32 -9.31 -14.44
CA THR A 138 8.49 -10.41 -14.98
C THR A 138 8.20 -10.20 -16.47
N LEU A 139 7.87 -8.97 -16.88
CA LEU A 139 7.67 -8.60 -18.28
C LEU A 139 8.93 -8.84 -19.10
N ALA A 140 10.09 -8.40 -18.60
CA ALA A 140 11.37 -8.63 -19.26
C ALA A 140 11.68 -10.12 -19.37
N TRP A 141 11.54 -10.87 -18.28
CA TRP A 141 11.84 -12.31 -18.24
C TRP A 141 10.94 -13.10 -19.19
N LEU A 142 9.62 -12.96 -19.07
CA LEU A 142 8.67 -13.68 -19.91
C LEU A 142 8.78 -13.28 -21.38
N SER A 143 9.05 -12.01 -21.67
CA SER A 143 9.22 -11.57 -23.06
C SER A 143 10.51 -12.09 -23.66
N ILE A 144 11.65 -12.01 -22.95
CA ILE A 144 12.93 -12.45 -23.50
C ILE A 144 12.96 -13.97 -23.65
N PHE A 145 12.66 -14.74 -22.60
CA PHE A 145 12.69 -16.20 -22.68
C PHE A 145 11.55 -16.76 -23.53
N GLY A 146 10.33 -16.22 -23.38
CA GLY A 146 9.17 -16.68 -24.13
C GLY A 146 9.32 -16.43 -25.63
N ASN A 147 9.71 -15.21 -26.03
CA ASN A 147 9.92 -14.93 -27.46
C ASN A 147 11.17 -15.64 -28.00
N SER A 148 12.19 -15.91 -27.18
CA SER A 148 13.31 -16.77 -27.59
C SER A 148 12.84 -18.19 -27.92
N ALA A 149 11.96 -18.77 -27.10
CA ALA A 149 11.38 -20.08 -27.38
C ALA A 149 10.49 -20.07 -28.63
N LEU A 150 9.67 -19.01 -28.81
CA LEU A 150 8.85 -18.83 -30.00
C LEU A 150 9.69 -18.65 -31.26
N ASP A 151 10.81 -17.93 -31.18
CA ASP A 151 11.75 -17.75 -32.29
C ASP A 151 12.37 -19.08 -32.73
N GLN A 152 12.79 -19.93 -31.77
CA GLN A 152 13.27 -21.28 -32.08
C GLN A 152 12.22 -22.12 -32.80
N LEU A 153 10.95 -21.98 -32.42
CA LEU A 153 9.84 -22.69 -33.05
C LEU A 153 9.52 -22.16 -34.46
N LEU A 154 9.36 -20.84 -34.59
CA LEU A 154 8.82 -20.20 -35.79
C LEU A 154 9.88 -20.00 -36.89
N HIS A 155 11.13 -19.72 -36.52
CA HIS A 155 12.19 -19.37 -37.47
C HIS A 155 13.28 -20.42 -37.60
N HIS A 156 13.50 -21.25 -36.57
CA HIS A 156 14.55 -22.28 -36.56
C HIS A 156 14.01 -23.71 -36.69
N GLY A 157 12.69 -23.88 -36.87
CA GLY A 157 12.07 -25.19 -37.13
C GLY A 157 12.17 -26.17 -35.97
N GLN A 158 12.40 -25.71 -34.74
CA GLN A 158 12.51 -26.56 -33.55
C GLN A 158 11.14 -27.02 -33.03
N GLY A 159 10.35 -27.71 -33.86
CA GLY A 159 9.04 -28.25 -33.46
C GLY A 159 9.12 -29.21 -32.27
N ALA A 160 10.26 -29.87 -32.06
CA ALA A 160 10.51 -30.72 -30.91
C ALA A 160 10.45 -29.96 -29.57
N LEU A 161 10.87 -28.69 -29.53
CA LEU A 161 10.74 -27.85 -28.32
C LEU A 161 9.27 -27.59 -27.95
N ALA A 162 8.40 -27.39 -28.95
CA ALA A 162 6.97 -27.19 -28.70
C ALA A 162 6.31 -28.45 -28.13
N GLN A 163 6.63 -29.62 -28.69
CA GLN A 163 6.12 -30.89 -28.19
C GLN A 163 6.64 -31.17 -26.76
N GLN A 164 7.91 -30.90 -26.51
CA GLN A 164 8.50 -31.01 -25.18
C GLN A 164 7.87 -30.05 -24.17
N ALA A 165 7.39 -28.88 -24.59
CA ALA A 165 6.67 -27.97 -23.72
C ALA A 165 5.30 -28.48 -23.26
N ILE A 166 4.73 -29.42 -24.00
CA ILE A 166 3.50 -30.11 -23.63
C ILE A 166 3.84 -31.33 -22.76
N ASP A 167 4.78 -32.17 -23.21
CA ASP A 167 5.02 -33.48 -22.60
C ASP A 167 5.93 -33.42 -21.35
N ALA A 168 6.88 -32.48 -21.33
CA ALA A 168 7.90 -32.36 -20.29
C ALA A 168 8.29 -30.89 -20.03
N PRO A 169 7.33 -30.03 -19.61
CA PRO A 169 7.55 -28.58 -19.45
C PRO A 169 8.75 -28.24 -18.55
N GLN A 170 9.04 -29.06 -17.54
CA GLN A 170 10.19 -28.91 -16.65
C GLN A 170 11.57 -28.98 -17.35
N THR A 171 11.64 -29.50 -18.58
CA THR A 171 12.89 -29.67 -19.34
C THR A 171 13.10 -28.65 -20.46
N VAL A 172 12.06 -27.85 -20.78
CA VAL A 172 12.06 -26.94 -21.93
C VAL A 172 13.10 -25.85 -21.81
N LEU A 173 13.23 -25.24 -20.62
CA LEU A 173 14.21 -24.18 -20.39
C LEU A 173 15.63 -24.64 -20.73
N TYR A 174 16.00 -25.83 -20.26
CA TYR A 174 17.33 -26.38 -20.51
C TYR A 174 17.53 -26.73 -21.98
N SER A 175 16.50 -27.22 -22.64
CA SER A 175 16.55 -27.56 -24.07
C SER A 175 16.63 -26.31 -24.95
N LEU A 176 15.96 -25.22 -24.56
CA LEU A 176 16.13 -23.90 -25.16
C LEU A 176 17.59 -23.44 -25.00
N LEU A 177 18.15 -23.50 -23.79
CA LEU A 177 19.53 -23.08 -23.52
C LEU A 177 20.58 -23.91 -24.27
N GLN A 178 20.27 -25.14 -24.70
CA GLN A 178 21.16 -25.94 -25.55
C GLN A 178 21.38 -25.32 -26.93
N SER A 179 20.42 -24.55 -27.44
CA SER A 179 20.54 -23.85 -28.72
C SER A 179 21.41 -22.58 -28.67
N TYR A 180 21.84 -22.16 -27.48
CA TYR A 180 22.64 -20.95 -27.27
C TYR A 180 24.14 -21.25 -27.12
N PRO A 181 25.02 -20.29 -27.42
CA PRO A 181 26.45 -20.39 -27.15
C PRO A 181 26.75 -20.69 -25.67
N TRP A 182 27.87 -21.38 -25.41
CA TRP A 182 28.27 -21.76 -24.03
C TRP A 182 27.21 -22.51 -23.23
N SER A 183 26.30 -23.21 -23.92
CA SER A 183 25.14 -23.90 -23.33
C SER A 183 25.45 -24.70 -22.07
N ARG A 184 26.55 -25.47 -22.05
CA ARG A 184 26.98 -26.22 -20.85
C ARG A 184 27.14 -25.32 -19.63
N THR A 185 27.90 -24.24 -19.76
CA THR A 185 28.13 -23.28 -18.67
C THR A 185 26.83 -22.61 -18.26
N VAL A 186 26.03 -22.15 -19.22
CA VAL A 186 24.79 -21.42 -18.97
C VAL A 186 23.76 -22.32 -18.27
N ILE A 187 23.65 -23.59 -18.69
CA ILE A 187 22.79 -24.59 -18.04
C ILE A 187 23.26 -24.85 -16.61
N THR A 188 24.57 -25.05 -16.38
CA THR A 188 25.10 -25.24 -15.02
C THR A 188 24.80 -24.04 -14.12
N VAL A 189 24.98 -22.82 -14.62
CA VAL A 189 24.63 -21.59 -13.90
C VAL A 189 23.12 -21.53 -13.64
N THR A 190 22.28 -21.88 -14.61
CA THR A 190 20.81 -21.89 -14.47
C THR A 190 20.34 -22.90 -13.41
N VAL A 191 20.95 -24.08 -13.35
CA VAL A 191 20.70 -25.09 -12.30
C VAL A 191 21.12 -24.55 -10.93
N ALA A 192 22.29 -23.91 -10.84
CA ALA A 192 22.75 -23.29 -9.59
C ALA A 192 21.80 -22.17 -9.13
N ILE A 193 21.34 -21.31 -10.05
CA ILE A 193 20.37 -20.26 -9.76
C ILE A 193 19.06 -20.85 -9.22
N SER A 194 18.56 -21.90 -9.86
CA SER A 194 17.33 -22.59 -9.46
C SER A 194 17.45 -23.22 -8.07
N PHE A 195 18.61 -23.82 -7.76
CA PHE A 195 18.89 -24.38 -6.44
C PHE A 195 18.91 -23.28 -5.37
N VAL A 196 19.60 -22.16 -5.61
CA VAL A 196 19.65 -21.05 -4.65
C VAL A 196 18.26 -20.45 -4.45
N PHE A 197 17.50 -20.17 -5.52
CA PHE A 197 16.12 -19.69 -5.39
C PHE A 197 15.25 -20.63 -4.56
N PHE A 198 15.37 -21.94 -4.77
CA PHE A 198 14.66 -22.93 -3.98
C PHE A 198 15.05 -22.84 -2.49
N VAL A 199 16.35 -22.90 -2.19
CA VAL A 199 16.85 -22.88 -0.80
C VAL A 199 16.44 -21.59 -0.08
N THR A 200 16.61 -20.43 -0.71
CA THR A 200 16.27 -19.13 -0.12
C THR A 200 14.75 -18.96 0.07
N SER A 201 13.94 -19.46 -0.86
CA SER A 201 12.47 -19.42 -0.74
C SER A 201 11.98 -20.37 0.35
N ALA A 202 12.53 -21.59 0.41
CA ALA A 202 12.19 -22.58 1.43
C ALA A 202 12.59 -22.09 2.83
N ASP A 203 13.81 -21.55 2.99
CA ASP A 203 14.28 -20.93 4.22
C ASP A 203 13.29 -19.85 4.71
N SER A 204 13.05 -18.84 3.87
CA SER A 204 12.13 -17.75 4.19
C SER A 204 10.73 -18.25 4.52
N GLY A 205 10.22 -19.23 3.78
CA GLY A 205 8.91 -19.84 4.03
C GLY A 205 8.82 -20.51 5.40
N THR A 206 9.84 -21.29 5.79
CA THR A 206 9.87 -21.95 7.11
C THR A 206 9.96 -20.94 8.26
N VAL A 207 10.70 -19.84 8.08
CA VAL A 207 10.78 -18.76 9.06
C VAL A 207 9.41 -18.10 9.23
N VAL A 208 8.70 -17.78 8.15
CA VAL A 208 7.37 -17.15 8.25
C VAL A 208 6.36 -18.10 8.88
N LEU A 209 6.31 -19.37 8.47
CA LEU A 209 5.41 -20.37 9.07
C LEU A 209 5.67 -20.55 10.57
N SER A 210 6.95 -20.56 10.98
CA SER A 210 7.30 -20.63 12.39
C SER A 210 6.86 -19.38 13.17
N THR A 211 6.97 -18.20 12.55
CA THR A 211 6.57 -16.94 13.17
C THR A 211 5.04 -16.89 13.35
N LEU A 212 4.29 -17.24 12.30
CA LEU A 212 2.82 -17.27 12.32
C LEU A 212 2.25 -18.34 13.28
N SER A 213 3.02 -19.38 13.57
CA SER A 213 2.63 -20.47 14.48
C SER A 213 3.15 -20.29 15.91
N SER A 214 3.73 -19.12 16.22
CA SER A 214 4.29 -18.80 17.54
C SER A 214 3.49 -17.68 18.23
N HIS A 215 3.58 -17.60 19.55
CA HIS A 215 2.93 -16.57 20.37
C HIS A 215 3.94 -15.94 21.32
N GLY A 216 3.82 -14.62 21.57
CA GLY A 216 4.59 -13.92 22.61
C GLY A 216 5.97 -13.39 22.20
N GLY A 217 6.29 -13.33 20.91
CA GLY A 217 7.47 -12.63 20.38
C GLY A 217 7.15 -11.21 19.89
N GLU A 218 8.17 -10.36 19.76
CA GLU A 218 8.01 -9.07 19.07
C GLU A 218 7.73 -9.28 17.57
N PRO A 219 7.14 -8.31 16.85
CA PRO A 219 6.87 -8.43 15.41
C PRO A 219 8.11 -8.72 14.53
N HIS A 220 9.31 -8.52 15.08
CA HIS A 220 10.59 -8.74 14.43
C HIS A 220 11.27 -10.05 14.83
N ASP A 221 10.75 -10.74 15.84
CA ASP A 221 11.30 -12.01 16.27
C ASP A 221 10.92 -13.09 15.26
N ASP A 222 11.92 -13.87 14.88
CA ASP A 222 11.67 -15.08 14.11
C ASP A 222 11.22 -16.21 15.03
N GLY A 223 10.33 -17.06 14.53
CA GLY A 223 9.84 -18.21 15.28
C GLY A 223 10.96 -19.15 15.78
N PRO A 224 10.68 -19.92 16.84
CA PRO A 224 11.68 -20.78 17.49
C PRO A 224 12.26 -21.83 16.53
N ARG A 225 13.55 -22.14 16.70
CA ARG A 225 14.31 -23.01 15.78
C ARG A 225 13.67 -24.39 15.55
N TRP A 226 13.11 -25.00 16.58
CA TRP A 226 12.45 -26.32 16.46
C TRP A 226 11.23 -26.26 15.53
N LEU A 227 10.51 -25.13 15.53
CA LEU A 227 9.31 -24.92 14.73
C LEU A 227 9.69 -24.69 13.26
N ARG A 228 10.84 -24.07 12.98
CA ARG A 228 11.43 -23.99 11.63
C ARG A 228 11.77 -25.37 11.08
N VAL A 229 12.41 -26.22 11.89
CA VAL A 229 12.71 -27.62 11.52
C VAL A 229 11.42 -28.37 11.25
N PHE A 230 10.43 -28.26 12.13
CA PHE A 230 9.12 -28.90 11.97
C PHE A 230 8.46 -28.51 10.63
N TRP A 231 8.35 -27.22 10.34
CA TRP A 231 7.74 -26.74 9.10
C TRP A 231 8.56 -27.09 7.86
N GLY A 232 9.89 -27.08 7.95
CA GLY A 232 10.76 -27.50 6.86
C GLY A 232 10.60 -28.99 6.54
N VAL A 233 10.59 -29.86 7.56
CA VAL A 233 10.37 -31.30 7.38
C VAL A 233 8.97 -31.56 6.84
N LEU A 234 7.94 -30.91 7.38
CA LEU A 234 6.57 -31.07 6.90
C LEU A 234 6.42 -30.65 5.43
N THR A 235 7.05 -29.53 5.04
CA THR A 235 7.08 -29.08 3.64
C THR A 235 7.78 -30.09 2.74
N ALA A 236 8.88 -30.69 3.19
CA ALA A 236 9.59 -31.74 2.45
C ALA A 236 8.73 -33.00 2.27
N VAL A 237 8.00 -33.41 3.32
CA VAL A 237 7.08 -34.56 3.29
C VAL A 237 5.92 -34.30 2.32
N VAL A 238 5.30 -33.13 2.39
CA VAL A 238 4.21 -32.74 1.47
C VAL A 238 4.72 -32.67 0.03
N THR A 239 5.90 -32.08 -0.20
CA THR A 239 6.52 -32.01 -1.53
C THR A 239 6.83 -33.40 -2.09
N GLY A 240 7.42 -34.28 -1.28
CA GLY A 240 7.68 -35.66 -1.66
C GLY A 240 6.40 -36.44 -1.95
N GLY A 241 5.37 -36.29 -1.12
CA GLY A 241 4.06 -36.92 -1.32
C GLY A 241 3.38 -36.47 -2.63
N LEU A 242 3.40 -35.17 -2.92
CA LEU A 242 2.84 -34.62 -4.16
C LEU A 242 3.63 -35.05 -5.40
N LEU A 243 4.96 -35.16 -5.29
CA LEU A 243 5.79 -35.67 -6.37
C LEU A 243 5.50 -37.16 -6.64
N LEU A 244 5.35 -37.97 -5.60
CA LEU A 244 5.02 -39.40 -5.73
C LEU A 244 3.59 -39.64 -6.23
N ALA A 245 2.65 -38.71 -5.94
CA ALA A 245 1.31 -38.72 -6.50
C ALA A 245 1.31 -38.47 -8.02
N GLY A 246 2.43 -38.02 -8.59
CA GLY A 246 2.76 -38.15 -10.01
C GLY A 246 1.93 -37.31 -10.97
N SER A 247 1.06 -36.42 -10.49
CA SER A 247 0.27 -35.54 -11.36
C SER A 247 0.41 -34.09 -10.94
N MET A 248 0.92 -33.27 -11.87
CA MET A 248 0.94 -31.81 -11.75
C MET A 248 -0.48 -31.26 -11.52
N ASP A 249 -1.50 -31.97 -12.00
CA ASP A 249 -2.90 -31.62 -11.80
C ASP A 249 -3.38 -31.81 -10.35
N ALA A 250 -2.90 -32.84 -9.64
CA ALA A 250 -3.18 -33.00 -8.21
C ALA A 250 -2.56 -31.86 -7.40
N LEU A 251 -1.33 -31.45 -7.74
CA LEU A 251 -0.67 -30.29 -7.14
C LEU A 251 -1.49 -29.01 -7.37
N LYS A 252 -1.88 -28.73 -8.62
CA LYS A 252 -2.70 -27.56 -8.96
C LYS A 252 -4.01 -27.54 -8.19
N SER A 253 -4.70 -28.68 -8.14
CA SER A 253 -6.00 -28.81 -7.45
C SER A 253 -5.87 -28.57 -5.95
N ALA A 254 -4.83 -29.13 -5.31
CA ALA A 254 -4.57 -28.93 -3.89
C ALA A 254 -4.30 -27.45 -3.56
N VAL A 255 -3.51 -26.76 -4.40
CA VAL A 255 -3.23 -25.32 -4.24
C VAL A 255 -4.51 -24.49 -4.34
N VAL A 256 -5.38 -24.79 -5.33
CA VAL A 256 -6.66 -24.09 -5.51
C VAL A 256 -7.57 -24.29 -4.30
N LEU A 257 -7.75 -25.52 -3.85
CA LEU A 257 -8.61 -25.85 -2.71
C LEU A 257 -8.12 -25.21 -1.41
N ALA A 258 -6.81 -25.19 -1.17
CA ALA A 258 -6.23 -24.58 0.03
C ALA A 258 -6.31 -23.03 0.01
N SER A 259 -6.24 -22.42 -1.17
CA SER A 259 -6.18 -20.95 -1.31
C SER A 259 -7.54 -20.29 -1.37
N LEU A 260 -8.58 -21.01 -1.80
CA LEU A 260 -9.96 -20.50 -1.84
C LEU A 260 -10.47 -19.99 -0.48
N PRO A 261 -10.38 -20.71 0.65
CA PRO A 261 -10.81 -20.16 1.94
C PRO A 261 -9.95 -18.96 2.36
N PHE A 262 -8.67 -18.96 1.99
CA PHE A 262 -7.76 -17.87 2.32
C PHE A 262 -8.08 -16.58 1.55
N SER A 263 -8.69 -16.65 0.37
CA SER A 263 -9.13 -15.45 -0.37
C SER A 263 -10.17 -14.64 0.42
N ALA A 264 -11.07 -15.31 1.16
CA ALA A 264 -12.03 -14.63 2.03
C ALA A 264 -11.33 -13.87 3.17
N VAL A 265 -10.27 -14.46 3.73
CA VAL A 265 -9.42 -13.81 4.74
C VAL A 265 -8.75 -12.56 4.16
N LEU A 266 -8.22 -12.62 2.93
CA LEU A 266 -7.62 -11.44 2.27
C LEU A 266 -8.63 -10.31 2.06
N LEU A 267 -9.88 -10.62 1.71
CA LEU A 267 -10.94 -9.61 1.58
C LEU A 267 -11.25 -8.94 2.94
N LEU A 268 -11.31 -9.72 4.02
CA LEU A 268 -11.48 -9.18 5.37
C LEU A 268 -10.28 -8.31 5.79
N MET A 269 -9.06 -8.71 5.44
CA MET A 269 -7.85 -7.91 5.67
C MET A 269 -7.87 -6.59 4.89
N ALA A 270 -8.28 -6.61 3.62
CA ALA A 270 -8.41 -5.41 2.79
C ALA A 270 -9.45 -4.45 3.38
N TRP A 271 -10.59 -4.97 3.82
CA TRP A 271 -11.61 -4.19 4.51
C TRP A 271 -11.07 -3.59 5.82
N GLY A 272 -10.42 -4.40 6.66
CA GLY A 272 -9.82 -3.94 7.91
C GLY A 272 -8.77 -2.84 7.70
N LEU A 273 -7.92 -2.99 6.68
CA LEU A 273 -6.93 -1.97 6.30
C LEU A 273 -7.60 -0.66 5.85
N SER A 274 -8.64 -0.74 5.03
CA SER A 274 -9.38 0.45 4.57
C SER A 274 -9.98 1.23 5.74
N ARG A 275 -10.50 0.54 6.74
CA ARG A 275 -11.04 1.13 7.96
C ARG A 275 -9.94 1.74 8.81
N ALA A 276 -8.84 1.04 9.02
CA ALA A 276 -7.70 1.53 9.80
C ALA A 276 -7.12 2.83 9.21
N LEU A 277 -6.92 2.86 7.89
CA LEU A 277 -6.43 4.06 7.19
C LEU A 277 -7.43 5.22 7.24
N SER A 278 -8.73 4.92 7.18
CA SER A 278 -9.78 5.92 7.36
C SER A 278 -9.75 6.52 8.76
N GLU A 279 -9.66 5.69 9.80
CA GLU A 279 -9.56 6.13 11.19
C GLU A 279 -8.29 6.98 11.42
N GLU A 280 -7.15 6.57 10.87
CA GLU A 280 -5.90 7.34 10.94
C GLU A 280 -6.02 8.71 10.24
N SER A 281 -6.64 8.75 9.05
CA SER A 281 -6.89 10.01 8.34
C SER A 281 -7.74 10.97 9.17
N GLN A 282 -8.81 10.47 9.81
CA GLN A 282 -9.64 11.30 10.69
C GLN A 282 -8.87 11.76 11.94
N ARG A 283 -8.04 10.90 12.55
CA ARG A 283 -7.16 11.31 13.68
C ARG A 283 -6.19 12.40 13.26
N LYS A 284 -5.58 12.29 12.08
CA LYS A 284 -4.66 13.30 11.55
C LYS A 284 -5.36 14.64 11.28
N ARG A 285 -6.58 14.61 10.71
CA ARG A 285 -7.41 15.81 10.56
C ARG A 285 -7.75 16.43 11.91
N ALA A 286 -8.09 15.62 12.91
CA ALA A 286 -8.35 16.10 14.27
C ALA A 286 -7.12 16.71 14.96
N GLN A 287 -5.89 16.30 14.59
CA GLN A 287 -4.66 16.93 15.10
C GLN A 287 -4.36 18.28 14.43
N LEU A 288 -4.79 18.47 13.18
CA LEU A 288 -4.67 19.76 12.48
C LEU A 288 -5.68 20.79 12.99
N TYR A 289 -6.74 20.34 13.67
CA TYR A 289 -7.63 21.22 14.42
C TYR A 289 -6.82 21.95 15.50
N SER A 290 -6.49 23.21 15.25
CA SER A 290 -5.94 24.10 16.27
C SER A 290 -7.09 24.75 17.02
N PRO A 291 -7.37 24.36 18.28
CA PRO A 291 -8.24 25.17 19.12
C PRO A 291 -7.60 26.56 19.26
N SER A 292 -8.36 27.64 19.04
CA SER A 292 -7.78 28.98 19.13
C SER A 292 -7.12 29.22 20.51
N PRO A 293 -5.90 29.77 20.54
CA PRO A 293 -5.01 29.80 21.72
C PRO A 293 -5.48 30.76 22.83
N LEU A 294 -6.49 31.59 22.57
CA LEU A 294 -6.82 32.78 23.37
C LEU A 294 -7.60 32.51 24.66
N ILE A 295 -8.09 31.27 24.88
CA ILE A 295 -8.85 30.93 26.10
C ILE A 295 -7.92 30.60 27.29
N GLY A 296 -6.62 30.43 27.05
CA GLY A 296 -5.64 30.05 28.09
C GLY A 296 -4.90 31.20 28.77
N GLN A 297 -4.88 32.41 28.19
CA GLN A 297 -4.00 33.49 28.63
C GLN A 297 -4.62 34.44 29.67
N SER A 298 -5.88 34.23 30.08
CA SER A 298 -6.46 34.99 31.18
C SER A 298 -5.67 34.71 32.47
N ARG A 299 -5.12 35.75 33.11
CA ARG A 299 -4.38 35.71 34.40
C ARG A 299 -5.14 35.08 35.59
N HIS A 300 -6.33 34.53 35.38
CA HIS A 300 -7.20 33.96 36.41
C HIS A 300 -7.14 32.44 36.47
N HIS A 301 -7.11 31.88 37.69
CA HIS A 301 -7.05 30.46 38.06
C HIS A 301 -8.19 29.54 37.52
N ARG A 302 -9.03 29.97 36.57
CA ARG A 302 -10.19 29.23 36.05
C ARG A 302 -10.13 28.85 34.55
N GLY A 303 -9.07 29.22 33.82
CA GLY A 303 -9.01 29.08 32.35
C GLY A 303 -9.25 27.65 31.81
N TRP A 304 -8.63 26.62 32.38
CA TRP A 304 -8.78 25.24 31.86
C TRP A 304 -10.16 24.62 32.13
N ARG A 305 -10.82 24.97 33.24
CA ARG A 305 -12.18 24.50 33.55
C ARG A 305 -13.20 25.09 32.58
N GLN A 306 -13.02 26.36 32.23
CA GLN A 306 -13.84 27.05 31.22
C GLN A 306 -13.62 26.46 29.83
N ARG A 307 -12.37 26.18 29.44
CA ARG A 307 -12.04 25.47 28.20
C ARG A 307 -12.69 24.09 28.12
N LEU A 308 -12.63 23.32 29.21
CA LEU A 308 -13.27 22.01 29.28
C LEU A 308 -14.79 22.10 29.20
N GLY A 309 -15.37 23.12 29.86
CA GLY A 309 -16.81 23.42 29.75
C GLY A 309 -17.23 23.69 28.31
N GLN A 310 -16.50 24.54 27.59
CA GLN A 310 -16.74 24.83 26.17
C GLN A 310 -16.53 23.64 25.25
N ALA A 311 -15.46 22.86 25.45
CA ALA A 311 -15.20 21.67 24.63
C ALA A 311 -16.32 20.63 24.73
N MET A 312 -17.10 20.67 25.81
CA MET A 312 -18.24 19.79 26.08
C MET A 312 -19.59 20.50 25.91
N HIS A 313 -19.60 21.74 25.43
CA HIS A 313 -20.81 22.55 25.25
C HIS A 313 -21.34 22.43 23.82
N PHE A 314 -22.62 22.12 23.69
CA PHE A 314 -23.30 21.92 22.40
C PHE A 314 -24.49 22.88 22.31
N PRO A 315 -24.23 24.16 21.99
CA PRO A 315 -25.21 25.23 22.13
C PRO A 315 -26.35 25.09 21.10
N ALA A 316 -27.54 25.50 21.52
CA ALA A 316 -28.72 25.57 20.65
C ALA A 316 -28.64 26.79 19.70
N ARG A 317 -29.46 26.80 18.65
CA ARG A 317 -29.49 27.90 17.68
C ARG A 317 -29.66 29.26 18.34
N ASP A 318 -30.60 29.39 19.27
CA ASP A 318 -30.93 30.65 19.94
C ASP A 318 -29.81 31.15 20.86
N GLU A 319 -28.97 30.24 21.33
CA GLU A 319 -27.79 30.58 22.13
C GLU A 319 -26.69 31.14 21.25
N VAL A 320 -26.38 30.47 20.14
CA VAL A 320 -25.39 30.97 19.16
C VAL A 320 -25.85 32.28 18.54
N TYR A 321 -27.15 32.43 18.28
CA TYR A 321 -27.71 33.69 17.78
C TYR A 321 -27.48 34.86 18.74
N ARG A 322 -27.77 34.67 20.04
CA ARG A 322 -27.48 35.68 21.06
C ARG A 322 -25.99 35.96 21.18
N PHE A 323 -25.15 34.94 21.11
CA PHE A 323 -23.70 35.11 21.10
C PHE A 323 -23.21 35.96 19.93
N MET A 324 -23.70 35.68 18.71
CA MET A 324 -23.39 36.46 17.51
C MET A 324 -23.77 37.94 17.69
N HIS A 325 -24.96 38.19 18.25
CA HIS A 325 -25.46 39.54 18.47
C HIS A 325 -24.73 40.29 19.60
N ASP A 326 -24.46 39.63 20.73
CA ASP A 326 -23.99 40.26 21.96
C ASP A 326 -22.46 40.32 22.07
N GLN A 327 -21.73 39.46 21.35
CA GLN A 327 -20.27 39.37 21.41
C GLN A 327 -19.61 39.63 20.05
N VAL A 328 -20.04 38.95 18.99
CA VAL A 328 -19.39 39.01 17.67
C VAL A 328 -19.64 40.35 16.97
N ARG A 329 -20.90 40.81 16.88
CA ARG A 329 -21.25 42.10 16.28
C ARG A 329 -20.49 43.27 16.92
N PRO A 330 -20.51 43.47 18.25
CA PRO A 330 -19.76 44.56 18.88
C PRO A 330 -18.23 44.44 18.74
N ALA A 331 -17.70 43.24 18.54
CA ALA A 331 -16.27 43.03 18.27
C ALA A 331 -15.90 43.49 16.86
N ILE A 332 -16.65 43.04 15.84
CA ILE A 332 -16.48 43.45 14.44
C ILE A 332 -16.65 44.96 14.29
N GLU A 333 -17.67 45.55 14.89
CA GLU A 333 -17.92 47.00 14.85
C GLU A 333 -16.77 47.79 15.48
N ALA A 334 -16.21 47.32 16.59
CA ALA A 334 -15.08 47.98 17.25
C ALA A 334 -13.80 47.95 16.39
N VAL A 335 -13.47 46.80 15.80
CA VAL A 335 -12.30 46.68 14.91
C VAL A 335 -12.51 47.51 13.64
N THR A 336 -13.73 47.51 13.10
CA THR A 336 -14.08 48.32 11.91
C THR A 336 -13.89 49.81 12.18
N ALA A 337 -14.41 50.32 13.31
CA ALA A 337 -14.26 51.72 13.69
C ALA A 337 -12.78 52.11 13.86
N GLN A 338 -11.99 51.28 14.55
CA GLN A 338 -10.57 51.55 14.77
C GLN A 338 -9.78 51.60 13.45
N LEU A 339 -10.01 50.65 12.54
CA LEU A 339 -9.32 50.63 11.24
C LEU A 339 -9.72 51.81 10.34
N GLN A 340 -10.97 52.26 10.43
CA GLN A 340 -11.43 53.47 9.74
C GLN A 340 -10.81 54.74 10.31
N GLU A 341 -10.64 54.83 11.64
CA GLU A 341 -9.91 55.94 12.29
C GLU A 341 -8.44 56.00 11.83
N GLU A 342 -7.81 54.84 11.60
CA GLU A 342 -6.46 54.75 11.03
C GLU A 342 -6.39 55.00 9.51
N GLY A 343 -7.53 55.25 8.85
CA GLY A 343 -7.60 55.63 7.45
C GLY A 343 -7.69 54.47 6.45
N TRP A 344 -7.90 53.24 6.91
CA TRP A 344 -8.12 52.09 6.03
C TRP A 344 -9.54 52.07 5.45
N LYS A 345 -9.66 51.62 4.19
CA LYS A 345 -10.96 51.36 3.57
C LYS A 345 -11.51 50.02 4.07
N VAL A 346 -12.44 50.07 5.01
CA VAL A 346 -13.06 48.88 5.61
C VAL A 346 -14.55 48.86 5.33
N SER A 347 -15.06 47.70 4.92
CA SER A 347 -16.49 47.41 4.79
C SER A 347 -16.88 46.29 5.76
N SER A 348 -17.97 46.47 6.49
CA SER A 348 -18.56 45.44 7.34
C SER A 348 -19.95 45.05 6.83
N ARG A 349 -20.26 43.75 6.79
CA ARG A 349 -21.60 43.22 6.55
C ARG A 349 -22.08 42.53 7.82
N ILE A 350 -23.25 42.92 8.31
CA ILE A 350 -23.77 42.38 9.57
C ILE A 350 -25.19 41.86 9.32
N ASP A 351 -25.28 40.58 8.98
CA ASP A 351 -26.53 39.86 8.80
C ASP A 351 -26.76 38.89 9.96
N ASP A 352 -28.02 38.48 10.13
CA ASP A 352 -28.44 37.57 11.20
C ASP A 352 -27.88 36.16 10.99
N GLY A 353 -26.75 35.88 11.64
CA GLY A 353 -26.03 34.60 11.55
C GLY A 353 -24.87 34.58 10.54
N ASP A 354 -24.57 35.72 9.91
CA ASP A 354 -23.42 35.90 9.03
C ASP A 354 -22.87 37.33 9.17
N MET A 355 -21.67 37.45 9.74
CA MET A 355 -21.05 38.75 10.01
C MET A 355 -19.64 38.79 9.44
N GLU A 356 -19.33 39.81 8.65
CA GLU A 356 -18.08 39.93 7.92
C GLU A 356 -17.45 41.31 8.10
N ILE A 357 -16.13 41.33 8.26
CA ILE A 357 -15.28 42.51 8.09
C ILE A 357 -14.30 42.25 6.93
N SER A 358 -14.20 43.23 6.03
CA SER A 358 -13.30 43.20 4.88
C SER A 358 -12.49 44.50 4.79
N VAL A 359 -11.16 44.39 4.67
CA VAL A 359 -10.22 45.51 4.59
C VAL A 359 -9.58 45.53 3.21
N ASP A 360 -9.70 46.65 2.52
CA ASP A 360 -9.14 46.86 1.19
C ASP A 360 -7.68 47.34 1.26
N HIS A 361 -6.80 46.66 0.52
CA HIS A 361 -5.37 46.96 0.39
C HIS A 361 -4.99 47.43 -1.02
N GLY A 362 -5.96 47.88 -1.83
CA GLY A 362 -5.74 48.43 -3.17
C GLY A 362 -5.53 47.33 -4.21
N GLU A 363 -4.37 47.30 -4.85
CA GLU A 363 -4.04 46.26 -5.85
C GLU A 363 -3.66 44.91 -5.22
N GLN A 364 -3.42 44.87 -3.91
CA GLN A 364 -3.13 43.64 -3.19
C GLN A 364 -4.40 42.94 -2.71
N GLN A 365 -4.28 41.65 -2.38
CA GLN A 365 -5.39 40.87 -1.85
C GLN A 365 -5.94 41.48 -0.55
N GLY A 366 -7.23 41.81 -0.53
CA GLY A 366 -7.91 42.32 0.64
C GLY A 366 -8.01 41.28 1.75
N PHE A 367 -8.07 41.74 3.01
CA PHE A 367 -8.32 40.89 4.16
C PHE A 367 -9.82 40.66 4.31
N ARG A 368 -10.22 39.42 4.63
CA ARG A 368 -11.61 39.05 4.90
C ARG A 368 -11.67 38.18 6.16
N TYR A 369 -12.52 38.57 7.10
CA TYR A 369 -12.84 37.79 8.28
C TYR A 369 -14.36 37.70 8.43
N GLN A 370 -14.90 36.49 8.29
CA GLN A 370 -16.33 36.22 8.31
C GLN A 370 -16.66 35.20 9.40
N VAL A 371 -17.68 35.46 10.20
CA VAL A 371 -18.22 34.55 11.21
C VAL A 371 -19.59 34.08 10.78
N VAL A 372 -19.73 32.78 10.54
CA VAL A 372 -20.97 32.16 10.05
C VAL A 372 -21.52 31.18 11.06
N MET A 373 -22.81 31.31 11.38
CA MET A 373 -23.53 30.34 12.18
C MET A 373 -23.82 29.08 11.36
N ARG A 374 -23.24 27.94 11.75
CA ARG A 374 -23.42 26.63 11.09
C ARG A 374 -24.07 25.62 12.02
N GLY A 375 -25.01 24.85 11.49
CA GLY A 375 -25.72 23.79 12.22
C GLY A 375 -25.15 22.41 11.90
N TYR A 376 -24.85 21.62 12.94
CA TYR A 376 -24.29 20.29 12.86
C TYR A 376 -25.17 19.28 13.59
N LEU A 377 -25.07 18.00 13.20
CA LEU A 377 -25.71 16.92 13.95
C LEU A 377 -24.96 16.68 15.27
N THR A 378 -25.69 16.61 16.37
CA THR A 378 -25.09 16.33 17.68
C THR A 378 -24.41 14.96 17.67
N PRO A 379 -23.13 14.85 18.08
CA PRO A 379 -22.43 13.57 18.09
C PRO A 379 -23.15 12.52 18.94
N SER A 380 -23.12 11.25 18.53
CA SER A 380 -23.85 10.16 19.19
C SER A 380 -23.47 9.97 20.67
N PHE A 381 -22.21 10.23 21.04
CA PHE A 381 -21.73 10.15 22.42
C PHE A 381 -22.26 11.28 23.33
N VAL A 382 -22.79 12.36 22.73
CA VAL A 382 -23.34 13.54 23.40
C VAL A 382 -24.86 13.54 23.39
N ALA A 383 -25.46 12.96 22.34
CA ALA A 383 -26.90 12.89 22.13
C ALA A 383 -27.65 12.18 23.28
N GLN A 384 -26.98 11.35 24.07
CA GLN A 384 -27.56 10.73 25.28
C GLN A 384 -27.75 11.73 26.43
N ARG A 385 -26.96 12.82 26.47
CA ARG A 385 -26.95 13.81 27.54
C ARG A 385 -27.74 15.08 27.18
N PHE A 386 -27.83 15.41 25.90
CA PHE A 386 -28.54 16.59 25.41
C PHE A 386 -29.67 16.18 24.47
N ARG A 387 -30.89 16.69 24.71
CA ARG A 387 -32.10 16.38 23.91
C ARG A 387 -32.09 17.00 22.50
N ASN A 388 -31.10 17.81 22.16
CA ASN A 388 -31.02 18.49 20.87
C ASN A 388 -30.40 17.58 19.81
N GLN A 389 -31.11 17.34 18.71
CA GLN A 389 -30.59 16.59 17.54
C GLN A 389 -29.51 17.36 16.76
N ARG A 390 -29.51 18.71 16.89
CA ARG A 390 -28.54 19.59 16.24
C ARG A 390 -27.94 20.56 17.24
N TYR A 391 -26.66 20.84 17.08
CA TYR A 391 -25.96 21.93 17.76
C TYR A 391 -25.46 22.92 16.72
N TYR A 392 -25.23 24.15 17.14
CA TYR A 392 -24.79 25.22 16.25
C TYR A 392 -23.40 25.70 16.68
N ARG A 393 -22.62 26.22 15.73
CA ARG A 393 -21.28 26.79 15.96
C ARG A 393 -21.19 28.15 15.28
N ALA A 394 -20.37 29.05 15.81
CA ALA A 394 -20.00 30.31 15.16
C ALA A 394 -18.60 30.13 14.56
N GLU A 395 -18.54 29.74 13.28
CA GLU A 395 -17.29 29.35 12.62
C GLU A 395 -16.66 30.50 11.86
N VAL A 396 -15.33 30.58 11.91
CA VAL A 396 -14.55 31.62 11.23
C VAL A 396 -14.17 31.17 9.82
N TYR A 397 -14.37 32.06 8.86
CA TYR A 397 -13.99 31.92 7.46
C TYR A 397 -13.08 33.09 7.08
N LEU A 398 -11.93 32.78 6.48
CA LEU A 398 -11.04 33.75 5.86
C LEU A 398 -11.18 33.67 4.33
N TYR A 399 -10.33 34.36 3.59
CA TYR A 399 -10.35 34.31 2.13
C TYR A 399 -10.14 32.88 1.59
N GLU A 400 -9.34 32.07 2.28
CA GLU A 400 -9.02 30.68 1.93
C GLU A 400 -10.14 29.68 2.28
N GLY A 401 -11.16 30.12 3.04
CA GLY A 401 -12.26 29.29 3.52
C GLY A 401 -12.29 29.11 5.04
N SER A 402 -13.00 28.07 5.48
CA SER A 402 -13.20 27.74 6.90
C SER A 402 -11.86 27.53 7.62
N GLN A 403 -11.74 28.09 8.80
CA GLN A 403 -10.62 27.84 9.72
C GLN A 403 -10.94 26.72 10.74
N ASP A 404 -12.13 26.13 10.62
CA ASP A 404 -12.63 24.97 11.37
C ASP A 404 -12.76 25.13 12.90
N TYR A 405 -12.43 26.28 13.49
CA TYR A 405 -12.67 26.56 14.92
C TYR A 405 -13.97 27.34 15.17
N ASP A 406 -14.45 27.23 16.41
CA ASP A 406 -15.71 27.83 16.89
C ASP A 406 -15.42 28.93 17.92
N LEU A 407 -16.06 30.08 17.74
CA LEU A 407 -15.97 31.22 18.64
C LEU A 407 -16.94 31.15 19.82
N VAL A 408 -17.93 30.26 19.81
CA VAL A 408 -18.97 30.27 20.86
C VAL A 408 -18.35 30.15 22.27
N GLY A 409 -18.62 31.16 23.08
CA GLY A 409 -18.13 31.30 24.45
C GLY A 409 -16.88 32.17 24.61
N TYR A 410 -16.34 32.72 23.52
CA TYR A 410 -15.27 33.73 23.57
C TYR A 410 -15.82 35.03 24.14
N SER A 411 -15.01 35.78 24.89
CA SER A 411 -15.36 37.16 25.22
C SER A 411 -15.18 38.06 24.00
N ARG A 412 -15.86 39.20 23.98
CA ARG A 412 -15.64 40.27 22.98
C ARG A 412 -14.16 40.58 22.77
N GLU A 413 -13.37 40.70 23.84
CA GLU A 413 -11.93 40.98 23.76
C GLU A 413 -11.15 39.85 23.09
N GLN A 414 -11.50 38.59 23.35
CA GLN A 414 -10.89 37.44 22.69
C GLN A 414 -11.23 37.39 21.19
N ILE A 415 -12.45 37.78 20.80
CA ILE A 415 -12.84 37.87 19.39
C ILE A 415 -12.08 39.00 18.69
N ILE A 416 -11.93 40.16 19.33
CA ILE A 416 -11.13 41.27 18.80
C ILE A 416 -9.68 40.83 18.56
N ASN A 417 -9.06 40.18 19.56
CA ASN A 417 -7.70 39.66 19.42
C ASN A 417 -7.59 38.60 18.31
N ASP A 418 -8.59 37.73 18.16
CA ASP A 418 -8.63 36.74 17.08
C ASP A 418 -8.69 37.41 15.69
N ILE A 419 -9.49 38.47 15.52
CA ILE A 419 -9.53 39.26 14.28
C ILE A 419 -8.16 39.89 14.00
N ILE A 420 -7.52 40.49 15.01
CA ILE A 420 -6.22 41.15 14.88
C ILE A 420 -5.12 40.14 14.54
N ASP A 421 -5.08 38.99 15.23
CA ASP A 421 -4.09 37.93 14.97
C ASP A 421 -4.17 37.45 13.50
N GLN A 422 -5.38 37.29 12.97
CA GLN A 422 -5.56 36.90 11.56
C GLN A 422 -5.17 38.04 10.60
N TYR A 423 -5.45 39.29 10.97
CA TYR A 423 -5.03 40.44 10.18
C TYR A 423 -3.51 40.62 10.14
N GLU A 424 -2.81 40.44 11.26
CA GLU A 424 -1.34 40.47 11.31
C GLU A 424 -0.72 39.36 10.45
N ARG A 425 -1.28 38.15 10.48
CA ARG A 425 -0.86 37.05 9.59
C ARG A 425 -1.05 37.41 8.12
N HIS A 426 -2.16 38.06 7.77
CA HIS A 426 -2.42 38.55 6.42
C HIS A 426 -1.39 39.61 5.99
N LEU A 427 -1.07 40.57 6.87
CA LEU A 427 -0.04 41.56 6.59
C LEU A 427 1.34 40.92 6.37
N GLN A 428 1.69 39.90 7.16
CA GLN A 428 2.93 39.14 6.97
C GLN A 428 2.93 38.38 5.64
N PHE A 429 1.79 37.81 5.24
CA PHE A 429 1.63 37.20 3.92
C PHE A 429 1.86 38.20 2.79
N LEU A 430 1.24 39.39 2.85
CA LEU A 430 1.45 40.47 1.88
C LEU A 430 2.90 40.94 1.83
N HIS A 431 3.62 40.91 2.96
CA HIS A 431 5.04 41.24 3.01
C HIS A 431 5.91 40.18 2.31
N LEU A 432 5.59 38.90 2.48
CA LEU A 432 6.34 37.77 1.89
C LEU A 432 6.06 37.56 0.38
N THR A 433 4.93 38.07 -0.12
CA THR A 433 4.53 37.96 -1.54
C THR A 433 4.88 39.20 -2.38
N ARG A 434 5.59 40.17 -1.81
CA ARG A 434 6.12 41.34 -2.53
C ARG A 434 7.40 41.05 -3.29
#